data_AF-A0A419FJ78-F1
#
_entry.id   AF-A0A419FJ78-F1
#
_cell.length_a   1.000
_cell.length_b   1.000
_cell.length_c   1.000
_cell.angle_alpha   90.00
_cell.angle_beta   90.00
_cell.angle_gamma   90.00
#
_symmetry.space_group_name_H-M   'P 1'
#
loop_
_entity.id
_entity.type
_entity.pdbx_description
1 polymer ?
#
loop_
_entity_poly.entity_id
_entity_poly.type
_entity_poly.pdbx_seq_one_letter_code
_entity_poly.pdbx_strand_id
1 'polypeptide(L)'
;MCLVIYETWGDLIARWPRAQDSFVDIISNYWRRGEPKTWDGYLVLITTDNARDRYEQGDTIRYDTTRARKLVASGEDIRAISDVERLLSPLLPLEMTSGANQHPDVMLLLPPVLAAAGVDEDVVRTLIDAFRNDEPLLEAIHGLRDDANS
;
A
#
# COMPACT_ATOMS: atom_id res chain seq x y z
N MET A 1 -11.34 1.80 7.61
CA MET A 1 -11.09 3.24 7.36
C MET A 1 -11.55 4.05 8.55
N CYS A 2 -10.82 5.12 8.92
CA CYS A 2 -11.28 6.14 9.85
C CYS A 2 -11.29 7.50 9.13
N LEU A 3 -12.36 8.29 9.27
CA LEU A 3 -12.48 9.63 8.71
C LEU A 3 -12.52 10.66 9.84
N VAL A 4 -11.69 11.69 9.75
CA VAL A 4 -11.68 12.83 10.67
C VAL A 4 -11.73 14.12 9.88
N ILE A 5 -12.66 14.99 10.26
CA ILE A 5 -12.87 16.30 9.65
C ILE A 5 -12.43 17.38 10.63
N TYR A 6 -11.65 18.35 10.16
CA TYR A 6 -11.14 19.48 10.91
C TYR A 6 -11.68 20.79 10.34
N GLU A 7 -11.97 21.74 11.22
CA GLU A 7 -12.45 23.08 10.81
C GLU A 7 -11.37 23.87 10.08
N THR A 8 -10.11 23.79 10.56
CA THR A 8 -8.98 24.53 10.00
C THR A 8 -7.81 23.62 9.64
N TRP A 9 -6.96 24.07 8.72
CA TRP A 9 -5.70 23.36 8.43
C TRP A 9 -4.80 23.30 9.66
N GLY A 10 -4.77 24.37 10.47
CA GLY A 10 -3.99 24.39 11.71
C GLY A 10 -4.40 23.31 12.71
N ASP A 11 -5.71 23.06 12.85
CA ASP A 11 -6.21 21.99 13.70
C ASP A 11 -5.84 20.60 13.19
N LEU A 12 -5.88 20.40 11.87
CA LEU A 12 -5.45 19.16 11.24
C LEU A 12 -3.98 18.89 11.58
N ILE A 13 -3.09 19.84 11.31
CA ILE A 13 -1.64 19.71 11.59
C ILE A 13 -1.38 19.42 13.06
N ALA A 14 -2.08 20.11 13.97
CA ALA A 14 -1.84 19.95 15.40
C ALA A 14 -2.38 18.63 15.98
N ARG A 15 -3.43 18.06 15.39
CA ARG A 15 -4.22 16.98 16.03
C ARG A 15 -4.21 15.66 15.27
N TRP A 16 -3.71 15.60 14.04
CA TRP A 16 -3.63 14.35 13.29
C TRP A 16 -2.81 13.24 13.99
N PRO A 17 -1.71 13.50 14.73
CA PRO A 17 -0.97 12.41 15.38
C PRO A 17 -1.82 11.70 16.44
N ARG A 18 -2.62 12.47 17.18
CA ARG A 18 -3.55 11.92 18.18
C ARG A 18 -4.67 11.10 17.54
N ALA A 19 -5.18 11.54 16.39
CA ALA A 19 -6.15 10.78 15.62
C ALA A 19 -5.56 9.46 15.13
N GLN A 20 -4.30 9.46 14.69
CA GLN A 20 -3.57 8.23 14.34
C GLN A 20 -3.43 7.30 15.54
N ASP A 21 -2.98 7.79 16.69
CA ASP A 21 -2.81 6.94 17.87
C ASP A 21 -4.12 6.26 18.25
N SER A 22 -5.21 7.03 18.29
CA SER A 22 -6.55 6.50 18.57
C SER A 22 -6.99 5.47 17.52
N PHE A 23 -6.71 5.73 16.23
CA PHE A 23 -7.01 4.78 15.16
C PHE A 23 -6.21 3.48 15.31
N VAL A 24 -4.92 3.57 15.60
CA VAL A 24 -4.03 2.41 15.78
C VAL A 24 -4.46 1.59 17.01
N ASP A 25 -4.84 2.26 18.10
CA ASP A 25 -5.34 1.58 19.30
C ASP A 25 -6.64 0.82 19.00
N ILE A 26 -7.55 1.41 18.22
CA ILE A 26 -8.77 0.72 17.80
C ILE A 26 -8.43 -0.49 16.93
N ILE A 27 -7.71 -0.32 15.82
CA ILE A 27 -7.43 -1.43 14.90
C ILE A 27 -6.60 -2.55 15.56
N SER A 28 -5.68 -2.22 16.46
CA SER A 28 -4.88 -3.22 17.18
C SER A 28 -5.71 -4.07 18.15
N ASN A 29 -6.82 -3.53 18.66
CA ASN A 29 -7.77 -4.29 19.49
C ASN A 29 -8.67 -5.22 18.66
N TYR A 30 -8.95 -4.87 17.40
CA TYR A 30 -9.83 -5.67 16.52
C TYR A 30 -9.05 -6.69 15.68
N TRP A 31 -7.80 -6.42 15.31
CA TRP A 31 -6.98 -7.33 14.53
C TRP A 31 -6.21 -8.32 15.42
N ARG A 32 -6.70 -9.55 15.50
CA ARG A 32 -5.97 -10.67 16.13
C ARG A 32 -4.74 -11.03 15.30
N ARG A 33 -3.66 -11.45 15.98
CA ARG A 33 -2.31 -11.80 15.47
C ARG A 33 -2.22 -12.94 14.41
N GLY A 34 -3.31 -13.31 13.73
CA GLY A 34 -3.37 -14.48 12.85
C GLY A 34 -3.58 -14.17 11.36
N GLU A 35 -3.95 -12.95 10.98
CA GLU A 35 -4.16 -12.60 9.57
C GLU A 35 -2.86 -12.12 8.91
N PRO A 36 -2.48 -12.67 7.73
CA PRO A 36 -1.25 -12.28 7.05
C PRO A 36 -1.32 -10.79 6.67
N LYS A 37 -0.53 -9.96 7.37
CA LYS A 37 -0.19 -8.57 7.02
C LYS A 37 -1.33 -7.74 6.40
N THR A 38 -2.53 -7.75 6.95
CA THR A 38 -3.59 -6.82 6.55
C THR A 38 -3.33 -5.43 7.16
N TRP A 39 -2.27 -4.77 6.73
CA TRP A 39 -1.90 -3.40 7.15
C TRP A 39 -2.48 -2.33 6.23
N ASP A 40 -3.74 -2.45 5.82
CA ASP A 40 -4.42 -1.45 4.97
C ASP A 40 -5.47 -0.64 5.75
N GLY A 41 -5.08 -0.19 6.94
CA GLY A 41 -5.83 0.83 7.67
C GLY A 41 -5.54 2.21 7.09
N TYR A 42 -6.56 2.81 6.46
CA TYR A 42 -6.48 4.21 6.01
C TYR A 42 -7.11 5.16 7.02
N LEU A 43 -6.35 6.20 7.38
CA LEU A 43 -6.80 7.38 8.11
C LEU A 43 -7.03 8.52 7.10
N VAL A 44 -8.26 8.97 6.97
CA VAL A 44 -8.66 10.06 6.07
C VAL A 44 -8.81 11.33 6.90
N LEU A 45 -8.04 12.35 6.56
CA LEU A 45 -7.95 13.63 7.26
C LEU A 45 -8.39 14.74 6.30
N ILE A 46 -9.53 15.36 6.58
CA ILE A 46 -10.10 16.39 5.70
C ILE A 46 -10.25 17.69 6.47
N THR A 47 -10.00 18.82 5.80
CA THR A 47 -10.46 20.13 6.27
C THR A 47 -11.23 20.87 5.19
N THR A 48 -12.19 21.70 5.61
CA THR A 48 -12.93 22.62 4.71
C THR A 48 -12.17 23.91 4.42
N ASP A 49 -11.06 24.16 5.13
CA ASP A 49 -10.22 25.34 4.97
C ASP A 49 -9.38 25.26 3.68
N ASN A 50 -9.12 26.41 3.06
CA ASN A 50 -8.34 26.53 1.84
C ASN A 50 -6.85 26.64 2.17
N ALA A 51 -6.15 25.51 2.16
CA ALA A 51 -4.77 25.40 2.61
C ALA A 51 -3.73 25.56 1.48
N ARG A 52 -3.98 26.48 0.53
CA ARG A 52 -3.23 26.59 -0.73
C ARG A 52 -1.71 26.67 -0.57
N ASP A 53 -1.23 27.39 0.45
CA ASP A 53 0.20 27.59 0.70
C ASP A 53 0.81 26.57 1.68
N ARG A 54 0.04 25.56 2.09
CA ARG A 54 0.43 24.56 3.10
C ARG A 54 0.54 23.14 2.56
N TYR A 55 0.58 23.00 1.24
CA TYR A 55 0.64 21.72 0.53
C TYR A 55 1.81 20.83 0.99
N GLU A 56 3.00 21.40 1.21
CA GLU A 56 4.19 20.68 1.69
C GLU A 56 3.99 20.04 3.08
N GLN A 57 3.22 20.69 3.95
CA GLN A 57 2.88 20.13 5.27
C GLN A 57 1.92 18.95 5.14
N GLY A 58 1.01 19.02 4.17
CA GLY A 58 0.10 17.92 3.84
C GLY A 58 0.84 16.70 3.31
N ASP A 59 1.85 16.92 2.45
CA ASP A 59 2.72 15.86 1.95
C ASP A 59 3.50 15.19 3.06
N THR A 60 4.01 15.96 4.02
CA THR A 60 4.70 15.39 5.19
C THR A 60 3.81 14.39 5.94
N ILE A 61 2.51 14.69 6.09
CA ILE A 61 1.56 13.79 6.73
C ILE A 61 1.26 12.56 5.85
N ARG A 62 1.11 12.75 4.53
CA ARG A 62 0.85 11.67 3.57
C ARG A 62 2.01 10.68 3.49
N TYR A 63 3.25 11.17 3.51
CA TYR A 63 4.45 10.34 3.44
C TYR A 63 4.84 9.71 4.78
N ASP A 64 4.31 10.21 5.89
CA ASP A 64 4.39 9.49 7.15
C ASP A 64 3.49 8.24 7.07
N THR A 65 4.10 7.11 6.74
CA THR A 65 3.44 5.80 6.69
C THR A 65 3.60 5.01 7.99
N THR A 66 4.13 5.64 9.04
CA THR A 66 4.32 5.02 10.35
C THR A 66 2.95 4.61 10.89
N ARG A 67 2.75 3.30 11.08
CA ARG A 67 1.56 2.65 11.69
C ARG A 67 0.24 2.72 10.90
N ALA A 68 0.03 3.68 10.01
CA ALA A 68 -1.16 3.78 9.17
C ALA A 68 -0.91 4.60 7.90
N ARG A 69 -1.60 4.24 6.80
CA ARG A 69 -1.64 5.05 5.57
C ARG A 69 -2.60 6.22 5.77
N LYS A 70 -2.25 7.39 5.23
CA LYS A 70 -3.07 8.60 5.37
C LYS A 70 -3.50 9.14 4.03
N LEU A 71 -4.73 9.62 3.97
CA LEU A 71 -5.26 10.45 2.89
C LEU A 71 -5.55 11.83 3.49
N VAL A 72 -5.00 12.87 2.89
CA VAL A 72 -5.12 14.25 3.39
C VAL A 72 -5.68 15.13 2.30
N ALA A 73 -6.74 15.88 2.60
CA ALA A 73 -7.37 16.82 1.68
C ALA A 73 -7.85 18.10 2.39
N SER A 74 -7.85 19.20 1.65
CA SER A 74 -8.33 20.52 2.05
C SER A 74 -9.53 20.96 1.21
N GLY A 75 -10.10 22.13 1.52
CA GLY A 75 -11.16 22.74 0.71
C GLY A 75 -10.73 23.05 -0.73
N GLU A 76 -9.43 23.22 -0.97
CA GLU A 76 -8.88 23.38 -2.31
C GLU A 76 -8.92 22.08 -3.12
N ASP A 77 -8.83 20.94 -2.44
CA ASP A 77 -8.77 19.60 -3.05
C ASP A 77 -10.16 19.03 -3.32
N ILE A 78 -11.18 19.46 -2.55
CA ILE A 78 -12.55 18.95 -2.60
C ILE A 78 -13.48 20.08 -3.07
N ARG A 79 -13.57 20.26 -4.39
CA ARG A 79 -14.45 21.28 -5.00
C ARG A 79 -15.74 20.67 -5.55
N ALA A 80 -15.72 19.38 -5.86
CA ALA A 80 -16.85 18.60 -6.33
C ALA A 80 -16.88 17.19 -5.70
N ILE A 81 -18.01 16.49 -5.83
CA ILE A 81 -18.16 15.11 -5.33
C ILE A 81 -17.12 14.16 -5.97
N SER A 82 -16.82 14.36 -7.25
CA SER A 82 -15.79 13.59 -7.98
C SER A 82 -14.39 13.71 -7.36
N ASP A 83 -14.10 14.81 -6.64
CA ASP A 83 -12.82 14.96 -5.94
C ASP A 83 -12.76 14.10 -4.68
N VAL A 84 -13.89 13.90 -4.01
CA VAL A 84 -13.99 12.97 -2.88
C VAL A 84 -13.79 11.54 -3.36
N GLU A 85 -14.40 11.17 -4.49
CA GLU A 85 -14.20 9.86 -5.11
C GLU A 85 -12.73 9.64 -5.49
N ARG A 86 -12.07 10.65 -6.06
CA ARG A 86 -10.63 10.60 -6.37
C ARG A 86 -9.78 10.45 -5.11
N LEU A 87 -10.09 11.21 -4.04
CA LEU A 87 -9.40 11.10 -2.76
C LEU A 87 -9.53 9.71 -2.16
N LEU A 88 -10.74 9.14 -2.21
CA LEU A 88 -11.06 7.83 -1.66
C LEU A 88 -10.74 6.68 -2.62
N SER A 89 -10.26 6.95 -3.83
CA SER A 89 -9.90 5.93 -4.84
C SER A 89 -9.07 4.76 -4.28
N PRO A 90 -8.07 4.97 -3.40
CA PRO A 90 -7.31 3.87 -2.78
C PRO A 90 -8.14 2.92 -1.91
N LEU A 91 -9.35 3.34 -1.52
CA LEU A 91 -10.28 2.61 -0.67
C LEU A 91 -11.50 2.09 -1.44
N LEU A 92 -11.68 2.54 -2.68
CA LEU A 92 -12.76 2.04 -3.51
C LEU A 92 -12.40 0.64 -4.00
N PRO A 93 -13.38 -0.28 -4.06
CA PRO A 93 -13.16 -1.58 -4.68
C PRO A 93 -12.61 -1.34 -6.08
N LEU A 94 -11.46 -1.93 -6.37
CA LEU A 94 -10.99 -1.97 -7.75
C LEU A 94 -12.06 -2.72 -8.53
N GLU A 95 -12.77 -2.04 -9.43
CA GLU A 95 -13.57 -2.73 -10.44
C GLU A 95 -12.58 -3.49 -11.32
N MET A 96 -12.30 -4.73 -10.92
CA MET A 96 -11.58 -5.69 -11.74
C MET A 96 -12.49 -5.96 -12.94
N THR A 97 -12.35 -5.15 -13.98
CA THR A 97 -12.89 -5.47 -15.29
C THR A 97 -12.37 -6.87 -15.60
N SER A 98 -13.29 -7.85 -15.64
CA SER A 98 -12.98 -9.28 -15.73
C SER A 98 -12.32 -9.69 -17.07
N GLY A 99 -11.71 -8.76 -17.80
CA GLY A 99 -10.98 -8.96 -19.04
C GLY A 99 -9.50 -8.55 -19.01
N ALA A 100 -8.95 -8.08 -17.88
CA ALA A 100 -7.56 -7.60 -17.80
C ALA A 100 -6.48 -8.69 -17.65
N ASN A 101 -6.84 -9.99 -17.66
CA ASN A 101 -5.90 -11.12 -17.70
C ASN A 101 -5.22 -11.33 -19.07
N GLN A 102 -5.15 -10.31 -19.91
CA GLN A 102 -4.44 -10.38 -21.21
C GLN A 102 -3.05 -9.75 -21.19
N HIS A 103 -2.57 -9.25 -20.05
CA HIS A 103 -1.17 -8.85 -19.96
C HIS A 103 -0.31 -10.09 -19.73
N PRO A 104 0.72 -10.33 -20.57
CA PRO A 104 1.69 -11.38 -20.32
C PRO A 104 2.26 -11.16 -18.92
N ASP A 105 2.22 -12.21 -18.10
CA ASP A 105 2.64 -12.15 -16.72
C ASP A 105 4.02 -11.50 -16.61
N VAL A 106 4.05 -10.29 -16.04
CA VAL A 106 5.26 -9.47 -15.93
C VAL A 106 6.35 -10.20 -15.15
N MET A 107 5.98 -11.15 -14.29
CA MET A 107 6.93 -12.02 -13.60
C MET A 107 7.76 -12.87 -14.57
N LEU A 108 7.23 -13.23 -15.74
CA LEU A 108 7.96 -13.96 -16.78
C LEU A 108 9.00 -13.09 -17.51
N LEU A 109 9.01 -11.77 -17.29
CA LEU A 109 10.05 -10.86 -17.79
C LEU A 109 11.23 -10.75 -16.82
N LEU A 110 11.10 -11.23 -15.58
CA LEU A 110 12.15 -11.17 -14.57
C LEU A 110 13.35 -12.10 -14.87
N PRO A 111 13.19 -13.34 -15.35
CA PRO A 111 14.33 -14.22 -15.64
C PRO A 111 15.36 -13.59 -16.58
N PRO A 112 15.00 -13.03 -17.76
CA PRO A 112 16.00 -12.42 -18.64
C PRO A 112 16.59 -11.12 -18.07
N VAL A 113 15.85 -10.35 -17.28
CA VAL A 113 16.34 -9.11 -16.65
C VAL A 113 17.37 -9.40 -15.57
N LEU A 114 17.13 -10.42 -14.75
CA LEU A 114 18.03 -10.82 -13.67
C LEU A 114 19.24 -11.60 -14.18
N ALA A 115 19.10 -12.35 -15.29
CA ALA A 115 20.22 -12.93 -16.01
C ALA A 115 21.22 -11.86 -16.48
N ALA A 116 20.74 -10.71 -16.96
CA ALA A 116 21.60 -9.58 -17.31
C ALA A 116 22.36 -8.99 -16.10
N ALA A 117 21.88 -9.21 -14.88
CA ALA A 117 22.53 -8.84 -13.63
C ALA A 117 23.41 -9.97 -13.03
N GLY A 118 23.56 -11.10 -13.73
CA GLY A 118 24.38 -12.24 -13.31
C GLY A 118 23.68 -13.21 -12.36
N VAL A 119 22.35 -13.16 -12.25
CA VAL A 119 21.55 -14.14 -11.50
C VAL A 119 21.16 -15.29 -12.43
N ASP A 120 21.32 -16.52 -12.00
CA ASP A 120 20.96 -17.71 -12.78
C ASP A 120 19.45 -17.71 -13.12
N GLU A 121 19.12 -17.90 -14.40
CA GLU A 121 17.75 -17.88 -14.89
C GLU A 121 16.89 -19.00 -14.27
N ASP A 122 17.48 -20.19 -14.03
CA ASP A 122 16.77 -21.34 -13.48
C ASP A 122 16.43 -21.13 -12.00
N VAL A 123 17.30 -20.43 -11.26
CA VAL A 123 17.02 -19.99 -9.88
C VAL A 123 15.85 -19.00 -9.86
N VAL A 124 15.82 -18.04 -10.79
CA VAL A 124 14.73 -17.06 -10.87
C VAL A 124 13.41 -17.72 -11.23
N ARG A 125 13.41 -18.66 -12.18
CA ARG A 125 12.20 -19.43 -12.55
C ARG A 125 11.64 -20.22 -11.37
N THR A 126 12.51 -20.89 -10.64
CA THR A 126 12.11 -21.68 -9.47
C THR A 126 11.54 -20.80 -8.36
N LEU A 127 12.09 -19.61 -8.16
CA LEU A 127 11.54 -18.63 -7.22
C LEU A 127 10.17 -18.11 -7.66
N ILE A 128 9.96 -17.90 -8.96
CA ILE A 128 8.66 -17.50 -9.50
C ILE A 128 7.63 -18.61 -9.28
N ASP A 129 8.01 -19.87 -9.51
CA ASP A 129 7.11 -21.02 -9.36
C ASP A 129 6.79 -21.27 -7.88
N ALA A 130 7.79 -21.24 -6.99
CA ALA A 130 7.57 -21.34 -5.55
C ALA A 130 6.68 -20.21 -5.02
N PHE A 131 6.87 -18.98 -5.50
CA PHE A 131 6.00 -17.85 -5.15
C PHE A 131 4.56 -18.06 -5.62
N ARG A 132 4.34 -18.58 -6.83
CA ARG A 132 3.00 -18.87 -7.35
C ARG A 132 2.29 -20.00 -6.61
N ASN A 133 3.06 -20.97 -6.11
CA ASN A 133 2.53 -22.14 -5.40
C ASN A 133 2.44 -21.95 -3.88
N ASP A 134 2.73 -20.74 -3.37
CA ASP A 134 2.78 -20.41 -1.93
C ASP A 134 3.76 -21.31 -1.15
N GLU A 135 4.87 -21.70 -1.81
CA GLU A 135 5.91 -22.55 -1.26
C GLU A 135 7.05 -21.72 -0.63
N PRO A 136 7.75 -22.25 0.40
CA PRO A 136 8.89 -21.57 1.00
C PRO A 136 10.05 -21.37 0.02
N LEU A 137 10.31 -20.11 -0.36
CA LEU A 137 11.32 -19.73 -1.37
C LEU A 137 12.74 -20.27 -1.08
N LEU A 138 13.13 -20.31 0.20
CA LEU A 138 14.45 -20.80 0.62
C LEU A 138 14.59 -22.32 0.44
N GLU A 139 13.50 -23.08 0.62
CA GLU A 139 13.51 -24.53 0.43
C GLU A 139 13.62 -24.87 -1.06
N ALA A 140 12.93 -24.12 -1.92
CA ALA A 140 13.02 -24.25 -3.36
C ALA A 140 14.43 -23.99 -3.92
N ILE A 141 15.14 -22.97 -3.39
CA ILE A 141 16.55 -22.72 -3.77
C ILE A 141 17.47 -23.85 -3.30
N HIS A 142 17.27 -24.38 -2.09
CA HIS A 142 18.08 -25.47 -1.57
C HIS A 142 17.88 -26.76 -2.38
N GLY A 143 16.64 -27.09 -2.77
CA GLY A 143 16.36 -28.23 -3.64
C GLY A 143 17.10 -28.15 -4.99
N LEU A 144 17.14 -26.97 -5.61
CA LEU A 144 17.89 -26.79 -6.87
C LEU A 144 19.39 -27.03 -6.74
N ARG A 145 19.96 -26.66 -5.59
CA ARG A 145 21.40 -26.78 -5.33
C ARG A 145 21.81 -28.22 -5.04
N ASP A 146 20.90 -29.02 -4.48
CA ASP A 146 21.12 -30.44 -4.23
C ASP A 146 20.97 -31.28 -5.51
N ASP A 147 20.07 -30.89 -6.41
CA ASP A 147 19.88 -31.52 -7.73
C ASP A 147 21.02 -31.21 -8.72
N ALA A 148 21.62 -30.02 -8.64
CA ALA A 148 22.77 -29.64 -9.48
C ALA A 148 24.10 -30.33 -9.09
N ASN A 149 24.13 -31.00 -7.94
CA ASN A 149 25.33 -31.59 -7.35
C ASN A 149 25.25 -33.15 -7.26
N SER A 150 24.25 -33.74 -7.91
CA SER A 150 24.06 -35.20 -8.12
C SER A 150 24.29 -35.59 -9.57
#